data_AF-A0A926DXJ6-F1
#
_entry.id   AF-A0A926DXJ6-F1
#
_cell.length_a   1.000
_cell.length_b   1.000
_cell.length_c   1.000
_cell.angle_alpha   90.00
_cell.angle_beta   90.00
_cell.angle_gamma   90.00
#
_symmetry.space_group_name_H-M   'P 1'
#
loop_
_entity.id
_entity.type
_entity.pdbx_description
1 polymer ?
#
loop_
_entity_poly.entity_id
_entity_poly.type
_entity_poly.pdbx_seq_one_letter_code
_entity_poly.pdbx_strand_id
1 'polypeptide(L)'
;MKLRKQIKLNARRALGGSWGKAICLLLIIFSISLIFSLLQGLTSLLLGIPDFSDVLTTPQYYLDDVINLSIPSFLIAAAFTLFSLIVNSPLSFGIRLWYYRLAGGDSEEVAAVFSFFSGLRLFFKAIWHDISLSVRLLLWSIPFALLPGGIGTFALFLLYNAEPTRTVRLGGFLLLTLACVLSILAGLFFSIFSKRYLLAPYLIVDNPSISVRQAFRTSIRYTRGYKNELFLFDLSFLPWALLSVLLLPLLYVVPYYNASLALYAKYLVEKGKLNEPEDETLRFDPRDPVTGEIPEINTEA
;
A
#
# COMPACT_ATOMS: atom_id res chain seq x y z
N MET A 1 3.65 14.17 20.76
CA MET A 1 2.95 15.15 19.90
C MET A 1 3.88 16.04 19.05
N LYS A 2 5.09 16.41 19.53
CA LYS A 2 6.02 17.32 18.81
C LYS A 2 6.57 16.77 17.47
N LEU A 3 6.91 15.48 17.40
CA LEU A 3 7.54 14.86 16.21
C LEU A 3 6.66 14.94 14.94
N ARG A 4 5.41 14.48 15.00
CA ARG A 4 4.49 14.50 13.83
C ARG A 4 4.31 15.91 13.24
N LYS A 5 4.21 16.92 14.11
CA LYS A 5 4.09 18.33 13.69
C LYS A 5 5.36 18.83 13.02
N GLN A 6 6.53 18.47 13.55
CA GLN A 6 7.83 18.81 12.95
C GLN A 6 8.02 18.15 11.58
N ILE A 7 7.71 16.85 11.45
CA ILE A 7 7.77 16.13 10.17
C ILE A 7 6.89 16.81 9.12
N LYS A 8 5.63 17.12 9.48
CA LYS A 8 4.68 17.82 8.63
C LYS A 8 5.15 19.22 8.20
N LEU A 9 5.80 19.96 9.10
CA LEU A 9 6.34 21.28 8.78
C LEU A 9 7.54 21.16 7.85
N ASN A 10 8.46 20.25 8.14
CA ASN A 10 9.68 20.02 7.37
C ASN A 10 9.36 19.49 5.97
N ALA A 11 8.36 18.62 5.82
CA ALA A 11 7.90 18.15 4.52
C ALA A 11 7.35 19.29 3.64
N ARG A 12 6.59 20.22 4.24
CA ARG A 12 6.11 21.42 3.53
C ARG A 12 7.27 22.30 3.07
N ARG A 13 8.32 22.43 3.91
CA ARG A 13 9.54 23.18 3.56
C ARG A 13 10.34 22.48 2.46
N ALA A 14 10.53 21.17 2.55
CA ALA A 14 11.21 20.37 1.53
C ALA A 14 10.52 20.48 0.16
N LEU A 15 9.19 20.57 0.14
CA LEU A 15 8.42 20.80 -1.09
C LEU A 15 8.50 22.23 -1.62
N GLY A 16 8.95 23.22 -0.82
CA GLY A 16 8.87 24.65 -1.14
C GLY A 16 9.45 25.07 -2.49
N GLY A 17 10.45 24.34 -3.01
CA GLY A 17 11.03 24.54 -4.35
C GLY A 17 10.68 23.46 -5.39
N SER A 18 9.97 22.41 -4.99
CA SER A 18 9.76 21.19 -5.81
C SER A 18 8.29 20.84 -6.03
N TRP A 19 7.35 21.74 -5.67
CA TRP A 19 5.90 21.52 -5.85
C TRP A 19 5.52 21.18 -7.29
N GLY A 20 6.02 21.92 -8.27
CA GLY A 20 5.73 21.65 -9.69
C GLY A 20 6.20 20.27 -10.13
N LYS A 21 7.39 19.84 -9.69
CA LYS A 21 7.91 18.49 -9.95
C LYS A 21 7.02 17.43 -9.29
N ALA A 22 6.63 17.64 -8.03
CA ALA A 22 5.80 16.70 -7.28
C ALA A 22 4.38 16.55 -7.90
N ILE A 23 3.79 17.64 -8.38
CA ILE A 23 2.53 17.61 -9.14
C ILE A 23 2.73 16.86 -10.47
N CYS A 24 3.86 17.08 -11.16
CA CYS A 24 4.18 16.34 -12.37
C CYS A 24 4.24 14.82 -12.11
N LEU A 25 4.82 14.37 -10.99
CA LEU A 25 4.82 12.94 -10.62
C LEU A 25 3.41 12.37 -10.45
N LEU A 26 2.51 13.15 -9.83
CA LEU A 26 1.10 12.79 -9.68
C LEU A 26 0.40 12.68 -11.05
N LEU A 27 0.65 13.64 -11.94
CA LEU A 27 0.07 13.63 -13.28
C LEU A 27 0.58 12.45 -14.10
N ILE A 28 1.85 12.06 -13.97
CA ILE A 28 2.41 10.88 -14.63
C ILE A 28 1.65 9.61 -14.20
N ILE A 29 1.49 9.36 -12.90
CA ILE A 29 0.80 8.15 -12.42
C ILE A 29 -0.68 8.15 -12.83
N PHE A 30 -1.35 9.31 -12.74
CA PHE A 30 -2.74 9.46 -13.18
C PHE A 30 -2.90 9.21 -14.68
N SER A 31 -1.98 9.76 -15.50
CA SER A 31 -2.02 9.60 -16.95
C SER A 31 -1.82 8.14 -17.37
N ILE A 32 -0.90 7.43 -16.70
CA ILE A 32 -0.67 6.00 -16.96
C ILE A 32 -1.93 5.19 -16.61
N SER A 33 -2.54 5.44 -15.44
CA SER A 33 -3.80 4.78 -15.07
C SER A 33 -4.92 5.06 -16.07
N LEU A 34 -5.06 6.32 -16.50
CA LEU A 34 -6.06 6.73 -17.49
C LEU A 34 -5.86 6.03 -18.84
N ILE A 35 -4.62 5.90 -19.31
CA ILE A 35 -4.30 5.16 -20.53
C ILE A 35 -4.74 3.70 -20.43
N PHE A 36 -4.44 3.01 -19.32
CA PHE A 36 -4.87 1.62 -19.13
C PHE A 36 -6.40 1.48 -19.10
N SER A 37 -7.10 2.40 -18.42
CA SER A 37 -8.57 2.40 -18.40
C SER A 37 -9.17 2.64 -19.79
N LEU A 38 -8.61 3.56 -20.56
CA LEU A 38 -9.07 3.83 -21.94
C LEU A 38 -8.81 2.64 -22.86
N LEU A 39 -7.64 1.99 -22.75
CA LEU A 39 -7.31 0.81 -23.55
C LEU A 39 -8.21 -0.39 -23.20
N GLN A 40 -8.55 -0.56 -21.92
CA GLN A 40 -9.51 -1.56 -21.49
C GLN A 40 -10.88 -1.30 -22.14
N GLY A 41 -11.44 -0.10 -21.98
CA GLY A 41 -12.73 0.26 -22.55
C GLY A 41 -12.77 0.17 -24.08
N LEU A 42 -11.67 0.55 -24.75
CA LEU A 42 -11.52 0.39 -26.19
C LEU A 42 -11.51 -1.09 -26.61
N THR A 43 -10.86 -1.96 -25.82
CA THR A 43 -10.84 -3.41 -26.07
C THR A 43 -12.23 -4.01 -25.89
N SER A 44 -12.92 -3.67 -24.81
CA SER A 44 -14.31 -4.04 -24.54
C SER A 44 -15.24 -3.62 -25.70
N LEU A 45 -15.09 -2.39 -26.18
CA LEU A 45 -15.84 -1.87 -27.33
C LEU A 45 -15.54 -2.64 -28.63
N LEU A 46 -14.27 -2.87 -28.96
CA LEU A 46 -13.87 -3.57 -30.19
C LEU A 46 -14.36 -5.03 -30.24
N LEU A 47 -14.42 -5.69 -29.09
CA LEU A 47 -14.89 -7.07 -28.98
C LEU A 47 -16.41 -7.18 -28.81
N GLY A 48 -17.12 -6.05 -28.73
CA GLY A 48 -18.57 -6.02 -28.49
C GLY A 48 -18.97 -6.59 -27.11
N ILE A 49 -18.06 -6.53 -26.14
CA ILE A 49 -18.27 -7.00 -24.77
C ILE A 49 -18.47 -5.74 -23.91
N PRO A 50 -19.71 -5.38 -23.55
CA PRO A 50 -19.94 -4.17 -22.76
C PRO A 50 -19.42 -4.36 -21.33
N ASP A 51 -18.79 -3.34 -20.74
CA ASP A 51 -18.31 -3.39 -19.34
C ASP A 51 -19.47 -3.37 -18.33
N PHE A 52 -20.64 -2.89 -18.76
CA PHE A 52 -21.86 -2.79 -17.96
C PHE A 52 -23.02 -3.51 -18.66
N SER A 53 -23.95 -4.04 -17.86
CA SER A 53 -25.15 -4.72 -18.33
C SER A 53 -26.39 -4.02 -17.78
N ASP A 54 -27.29 -3.66 -18.69
CA ASP A 54 -28.62 -3.13 -18.39
C ASP A 54 -29.55 -4.28 -17.97
N VAL A 55 -29.54 -4.60 -16.68
CA VAL A 55 -30.35 -5.69 -16.11
C VAL A 55 -31.82 -5.30 -16.00
N LEU A 56 -32.11 -4.01 -15.84
CA LEU A 56 -33.46 -3.49 -15.67
C LEU A 56 -34.13 -3.16 -17.02
N THR A 57 -33.40 -3.32 -18.13
CA THR A 57 -33.85 -3.03 -19.50
C THR A 57 -34.34 -1.59 -19.66
N THR A 58 -33.61 -0.68 -19.03
CA THR A 58 -33.87 0.75 -18.92
C THR A 58 -32.75 1.54 -19.60
N PRO A 59 -32.61 1.46 -20.94
CA PRO A 59 -31.43 1.95 -21.67
C PRO A 59 -31.22 3.47 -21.62
N GLN A 60 -32.16 4.22 -21.04
CA GLN A 60 -32.06 5.66 -20.82
C GLN A 60 -31.42 6.03 -19.48
N TYR A 61 -31.23 5.06 -18.58
CA TYR A 61 -30.87 5.27 -17.19
C TYR A 61 -29.50 4.67 -16.82
N TYR A 62 -28.42 5.02 -17.52
CA TYR A 62 -27.04 4.53 -17.29
C TYR A 62 -26.54 4.41 -15.83
N LEU A 63 -27.16 5.09 -14.87
CA LEU A 63 -26.82 4.97 -13.45
C LEU A 63 -27.38 3.71 -12.78
N ASP A 64 -28.31 2.99 -13.41
CA ASP A 64 -28.85 1.72 -12.94
C ASP A 64 -28.17 0.48 -13.54
N ASP A 65 -27.35 0.68 -14.58
CA ASP A 65 -26.50 -0.33 -15.18
C ASP A 65 -25.57 -0.95 -14.13
N VAL A 66 -25.48 -2.29 -14.14
CA VAL A 66 -24.58 -3.03 -13.24
C VAL A 66 -23.35 -3.52 -13.98
N ILE A 67 -22.27 -3.81 -13.24
CA ILE A 67 -21.04 -4.34 -13.82
C ILE A 67 -21.34 -5.66 -14.56
N ASN A 68 -20.90 -5.78 -15.81
CA ASN A 68 -21.05 -7.00 -16.58
C ASN A 68 -20.10 -8.09 -16.02
N LEU A 69 -20.67 -9.08 -15.35
CA LEU A 69 -19.95 -10.21 -14.75
C LEU A 69 -19.74 -11.41 -15.71
N SER A 70 -19.94 -11.21 -17.01
CA SER A 70 -19.65 -12.24 -18.00
C SER A 70 -18.16 -12.63 -17.97
N ILE A 71 -17.87 -13.91 -18.22
CA ILE A 71 -16.49 -14.43 -18.24
C ILE A 71 -15.58 -13.60 -19.16
N PRO A 72 -15.97 -13.23 -20.40
CA PRO A 72 -15.13 -12.43 -21.27
C PRO A 72 -14.81 -11.03 -20.70
N SER A 73 -15.80 -10.33 -20.14
CA SER A 73 -15.61 -9.02 -19.48
C SER A 73 -14.61 -9.14 -18.32
N PHE A 74 -14.79 -10.16 -17.48
CA PHE A 74 -13.89 -10.43 -16.36
C PHE A 74 -12.46 -10.71 -16.81
N LEU A 75 -12.26 -11.49 -17.88
CA LEU A 75 -10.94 -11.80 -18.42
C LEU A 75 -10.23 -10.55 -18.95
N ILE A 76 -10.95 -9.67 -19.64
CA ILE A 76 -10.42 -8.38 -20.13
C ILE A 76 -9.99 -7.52 -18.93
N ALA A 77 -10.88 -7.30 -17.97
CA ALA A 77 -10.59 -6.51 -16.78
C ALA A 77 -9.40 -7.07 -15.98
N ALA A 78 -9.35 -8.39 -15.80
CA ALA A 78 -8.24 -9.06 -15.12
C ALA A 78 -6.91 -8.88 -15.85
N ALA A 79 -6.89 -9.02 -17.19
CA ALA A 79 -5.69 -8.83 -17.99
C ALA A 79 -5.15 -7.40 -17.87
N PHE A 80 -6.00 -6.39 -18.05
CA PHE A 80 -5.60 -4.98 -17.93
C PHE A 80 -5.16 -4.61 -16.51
N THR A 81 -5.82 -5.15 -15.49
CA THR A 81 -5.41 -4.97 -14.10
C THR A 81 -4.01 -5.56 -13.86
N LEU A 82 -3.72 -6.77 -14.37
CA LEU A 82 -2.40 -7.39 -14.26
C LEU A 82 -1.31 -6.60 -14.99
N PHE A 83 -1.58 -6.14 -16.22
CA PHE A 83 -0.63 -5.29 -16.96
C PHE A 83 -0.36 -3.97 -16.24
N SER A 84 -1.41 -3.32 -15.72
CA SER A 84 -1.25 -2.07 -14.99
C SER A 84 -0.43 -2.26 -13.71
N LEU A 85 -0.58 -3.38 -12.99
CA LEU A 85 0.23 -3.69 -11.80
C LEU A 85 1.72 -3.82 -12.13
N ILE A 86 2.05 -4.45 -13.26
CA ILE A 86 3.43 -4.63 -13.73
C ILE A 86 4.11 -3.28 -13.99
N VAL A 87 3.39 -2.30 -14.55
CA VAL A 87 3.92 -0.96 -14.84
C VAL A 87 3.91 -0.05 -13.61
N ASN A 88 2.82 -0.07 -12.83
CA ASN A 88 2.67 0.79 -11.66
C ASN A 88 3.66 0.45 -10.54
N SER A 89 4.09 -0.81 -10.43
CA SER A 89 5.02 -1.25 -9.40
C SER A 89 6.37 -0.51 -9.45
N PRO A 90 7.20 -0.61 -10.51
CA PRO A 90 8.46 0.13 -10.62
C PRO A 90 8.27 1.66 -10.60
N LEU A 91 7.18 2.17 -11.19
CA LEU A 91 6.85 3.60 -11.14
C LEU A 91 6.65 4.07 -9.69
N SER A 92 5.91 3.31 -8.88
CA SER A 92 5.68 3.63 -7.47
C SER A 92 6.99 3.66 -6.67
N PHE A 93 7.94 2.79 -7.00
CA PHE A 93 9.28 2.80 -6.41
C PHE A 93 10.10 4.02 -6.82
N GLY A 94 10.05 4.42 -8.09
CA GLY A 94 10.70 5.64 -8.55
C GLY A 94 10.14 6.91 -7.89
N ILE A 95 8.82 6.99 -7.71
CA ILE A 95 8.18 8.09 -6.95
C ILE A 95 8.68 8.10 -5.50
N ARG A 96 8.73 6.93 -4.84
CA ARG A 96 9.26 6.82 -3.47
C ARG A 96 10.73 7.22 -3.39
N LEU A 97 11.56 6.85 -4.37
CA LEU A 97 12.95 7.29 -4.48
C LEU A 97 13.05 8.81 -4.56
N TRP A 98 12.25 9.43 -5.43
CA TRP A 98 12.24 10.87 -5.59
C TRP A 98 11.89 11.59 -4.27
N TYR A 99 10.84 11.17 -3.57
CA TYR A 99 10.47 11.77 -2.28
C TYR A 99 11.48 11.46 -1.16
N TYR A 100 12.09 10.29 -1.18
CA TYR A 100 13.09 9.89 -0.18
C TYR A 100 14.38 10.70 -0.30
N ARG A 101 14.83 10.98 -1.54
CA ARG A 101 15.94 11.88 -1.84
C ARG A 101 15.60 13.34 -1.53
N LEU A 102 14.40 13.79 -1.88
CA LEU A 102 13.91 15.12 -1.48
C LEU A 102 13.92 15.31 0.05
N ALA A 103 13.54 14.27 0.81
CA ALA A 103 13.60 14.29 2.27
C ALA A 103 15.03 14.35 2.81
N GLY A 104 16.03 13.96 2.00
CA GLY A 104 17.46 14.15 2.30
C GLY A 104 18.04 15.51 1.94
N GLY A 105 17.28 16.36 1.25
CA GLY A 105 17.77 17.64 0.74
C GLY A 105 18.28 17.58 -0.70
N ASP A 106 18.21 16.42 -1.35
CA ASP A 106 18.62 16.28 -2.75
C ASP A 106 17.55 16.83 -3.70
N SER A 107 17.98 17.54 -4.75
CA SER A 107 17.08 18.02 -5.80
C SER A 107 17.07 17.08 -6.99
N GLU A 108 16.10 16.19 -7.05
CA GLU A 108 15.97 15.22 -8.16
C GLU A 108 15.20 15.79 -9.36
N GLU A 109 15.53 15.27 -10.53
CA GLU A 109 14.74 15.47 -11.75
C GLU A 109 13.50 14.56 -11.75
N VAL A 110 12.46 14.96 -12.47
CA VAL A 110 11.22 14.17 -12.61
C VAL A 110 11.52 12.80 -13.26
N ALA A 111 12.52 12.75 -14.16
CA ALA A 111 12.93 11.52 -14.84
C ALA A 111 13.43 10.41 -13.88
N ALA A 112 13.87 10.75 -12.66
CA ALA A 112 14.29 9.77 -11.66
C ALA A 112 13.17 8.78 -11.27
N VAL A 113 11.90 9.12 -11.53
CA VAL A 113 10.77 8.20 -11.33
C VAL A 113 10.83 6.98 -12.26
N PHE A 114 11.54 7.07 -13.38
CA PHE A 114 11.75 5.92 -14.28
C PHE A 114 13.00 5.09 -13.92
N SER A 115 13.72 5.41 -12.84
CA SER A 115 14.94 4.70 -12.43
C SER A 115 14.74 3.19 -12.27
N PHE A 116 13.60 2.73 -11.77
CA PHE A 116 13.30 1.31 -11.60
C PHE A 116 12.94 0.58 -12.91
N PHE A 117 12.81 1.31 -14.02
CA PHE A 117 12.68 0.73 -15.37
C PHE A 117 14.03 0.56 -16.07
N SER A 118 15.10 1.18 -15.56
CA SER A 118 16.42 1.17 -16.22
C SER A 118 17.12 -0.20 -16.23
N GLY A 119 16.74 -1.11 -15.33
CA GLY A 119 17.33 -2.44 -15.26
C GLY A 119 16.34 -3.51 -14.80
N LEU A 120 16.37 -4.66 -15.49
CA LEU A 120 15.47 -5.80 -15.23
C LEU A 120 15.51 -6.24 -13.76
N ARG A 121 16.69 -6.22 -13.13
CA ARG A 121 16.83 -6.61 -11.72
C ARG A 121 16.02 -5.70 -10.77
N LEU A 122 16.03 -4.39 -11.00
CA LEU A 122 15.27 -3.42 -10.18
C LEU A 122 13.78 -3.49 -10.49
N PHE A 123 13.45 -3.62 -11.78
CA PHE A 123 12.08 -3.77 -12.27
C PHE A 123 11.39 -4.98 -11.62
N PHE A 124 11.97 -6.17 -11.77
CA PHE A 124 11.41 -7.39 -11.15
C PHE A 124 11.48 -7.36 -9.62
N LYS A 125 12.45 -6.65 -9.03
CA LYS A 125 12.50 -6.48 -7.56
C LYS A 125 11.31 -5.66 -7.04
N ALA A 126 10.92 -4.59 -7.73
CA ALA A 126 9.74 -3.80 -7.38
C ALA A 126 8.47 -4.66 -7.46
N ILE A 127 8.29 -5.38 -8.57
CA ILE A 127 7.13 -6.27 -8.77
C ILE A 127 7.09 -7.35 -7.69
N TRP A 128 8.23 -8.00 -7.44
CA TRP A 128 8.33 -9.04 -6.43
C TRP A 128 8.03 -8.52 -5.02
N HIS A 129 8.45 -7.29 -4.70
CA HIS A 129 8.06 -6.62 -3.47
C HIS A 129 6.55 -6.44 -3.37
N ASP A 130 5.90 -5.90 -4.41
CA ASP A 130 4.47 -5.58 -4.36
C ASP A 130 3.60 -6.85 -4.32
N ILE A 131 3.97 -7.89 -5.07
CA ILE A 131 3.34 -9.22 -4.96
C ILE A 131 3.51 -9.76 -3.54
N SER A 132 4.74 -9.74 -3.01
CA SER A 132 5.02 -10.24 -1.67
C SER A 132 4.28 -9.47 -0.57
N LEU A 133 4.11 -8.15 -0.73
CA LEU A 133 3.33 -7.33 0.19
C LEU A 133 1.84 -7.68 0.09
N SER A 134 1.32 -7.74 -1.13
CA SER A 134 -0.09 -8.03 -1.41
C SER A 134 -0.51 -9.39 -0.86
N VAL A 135 0.28 -10.44 -1.13
CA VAL A 135 0.02 -11.79 -0.59
C VAL A 135 0.03 -11.78 0.94
N ARG A 136 1.00 -11.11 1.59
CA ARG A 136 1.02 -11.05 3.06
C ARG A 136 -0.19 -10.31 3.62
N LEU A 137 -0.56 -9.17 3.03
CA LEU A 137 -1.72 -8.41 3.49
C LEU A 137 -3.02 -9.19 3.28
N LEU A 138 -3.18 -9.88 2.15
CA LEU A 138 -4.32 -10.73 1.83
C LEU A 138 -4.44 -11.90 2.80
N LEU A 139 -3.33 -12.61 3.08
CA LEU A 139 -3.35 -13.72 4.04
C LEU A 139 -3.72 -13.24 5.44
N TRP A 140 -3.22 -12.07 5.85
CA TRP A 140 -3.55 -11.51 7.15
C TRP A 140 -4.95 -10.89 7.20
N SER A 141 -5.56 -10.48 6.08
CA SER A 141 -6.93 -9.95 6.09
C SER A 141 -7.98 -11.04 6.34
N ILE A 142 -7.70 -12.30 5.98
CA ILE A 142 -8.61 -13.44 6.19
C ILE A 142 -9.10 -13.53 7.65
N PRO A 143 -8.22 -13.67 8.67
CA PRO A 143 -8.69 -13.80 10.06
C PRO A 143 -9.44 -12.56 10.55
N PHE A 144 -9.08 -11.35 10.09
CA PHE A 144 -9.79 -10.13 10.47
C PHE A 144 -11.18 -10.03 9.82
N ALA A 145 -11.34 -10.55 8.61
CA ALA A 145 -12.61 -10.54 7.89
C ALA A 145 -13.53 -11.70 8.28
N LEU A 146 -12.98 -12.85 8.67
CA LEU A 146 -13.74 -14.07 8.90
C LEU A 146 -14.75 -13.93 10.04
N LEU A 147 -14.35 -13.34 11.16
CA LEU A 147 -15.22 -13.23 12.34
C LEU A 147 -16.39 -12.26 12.09
N PRO A 148 -16.18 -10.98 11.71
CA PRO A 148 -17.29 -10.08 11.41
C PRO A 148 -18.12 -10.54 10.21
N GLY A 149 -17.45 -11.10 9.18
CA GLY A 149 -18.09 -11.61 7.98
C GLY A 149 -19.02 -12.79 8.28
N GLY A 150 -18.59 -13.75 9.11
CA GLY A 150 -19.42 -14.89 9.52
C GLY A 150 -20.66 -14.48 10.32
N ILE A 151 -20.52 -13.49 11.22
CA ILE A 151 -21.67 -12.94 11.96
C ILE A 151 -22.63 -12.23 10.99
N GLY A 152 -22.10 -11.45 10.04
CA GLY A 152 -22.88 -10.73 9.05
C GLY A 152 -23.64 -11.66 8.10
N THR A 153 -22.99 -12.70 7.57
CA THR A 153 -23.65 -13.68 6.70
C THR A 153 -24.72 -14.47 7.45
N PHE A 154 -24.46 -14.85 8.69
CA PHE A 154 -25.47 -15.50 9.54
C PHE A 154 -26.66 -14.57 9.85
N ALA A 155 -26.40 -13.28 10.14
CA ALA A 155 -27.45 -12.29 10.36
C ALA A 155 -28.35 -12.12 9.12
N LEU A 156 -27.74 -12.00 7.93
CA LEU A 156 -28.48 -11.93 6.66
C LEU A 156 -29.26 -13.20 6.37
N PHE A 157 -28.68 -14.37 6.66
CA PHE A 157 -29.36 -15.66 6.51
C PHE A 157 -30.63 -15.72 7.38
N LEU A 158 -30.58 -15.28 8.63
CA LEU A 158 -31.75 -15.21 9.52
C LEU A 158 -32.81 -14.24 8.99
N LEU A 159 -32.41 -13.06 8.52
CA LEU A 159 -33.34 -12.06 8.01
C LEU A 159 -34.03 -12.46 6.71
N TYR A 160 -33.37 -13.27 5.89
CA TYR A 160 -33.89 -13.70 4.58
C TYR A 160 -34.73 -14.99 4.68
N ASN A 161 -34.29 -15.98 5.46
CA ASN A 161 -34.88 -17.32 5.43
C ASN A 161 -35.81 -17.64 6.62
N ALA A 162 -35.70 -16.93 7.75
CA ALA A 162 -36.46 -17.29 8.93
C ALA A 162 -37.88 -16.69 8.90
N GLU A 163 -38.82 -17.40 9.56
CA GLU A 163 -40.18 -16.91 9.75
C GLU A 163 -40.17 -15.49 10.33
N PRO A 164 -40.98 -14.56 9.79
CA PRO A 164 -40.93 -13.13 10.10
C PRO A 164 -41.52 -12.78 11.47
N THR A 165 -41.23 -13.57 12.49
CA THR A 165 -41.53 -13.24 13.88
C THR A 165 -40.69 -12.03 14.32
N ARG A 166 -41.30 -11.18 15.17
CA ARG A 166 -40.68 -9.94 15.65
C ARG A 166 -39.34 -10.19 16.34
N THR A 167 -39.21 -11.29 17.06
CA THR A 167 -37.99 -11.68 17.79
C THR A 167 -36.82 -12.00 16.86
N VAL A 168 -37.05 -12.79 15.80
CA VAL A 168 -35.99 -13.19 14.86
C VAL A 168 -35.52 -12.00 14.03
N ARG A 169 -36.46 -11.13 13.59
CA ARG A 169 -36.10 -9.90 12.88
C ARG A 169 -35.24 -8.97 13.74
N LEU A 170 -35.65 -8.74 14.99
CA LEU A 170 -34.86 -7.91 15.93
C LEU A 170 -33.48 -8.52 16.20
N GLY A 171 -33.40 -9.84 16.43
CA GLY A 171 -32.13 -10.54 16.60
C GLY A 171 -31.20 -10.42 15.38
N GLY A 172 -31.74 -10.57 14.16
CA GLY A 172 -31.00 -10.41 12.91
C GLY A 172 -30.44 -9.00 12.74
N PHE A 173 -31.24 -7.95 13.02
CA PHE A 173 -30.75 -6.57 12.97
C PHE A 173 -29.65 -6.30 14.01
N LEU A 174 -29.80 -6.80 15.24
CA LEU A 174 -28.77 -6.66 16.27
C LEU A 174 -27.46 -7.35 15.86
N LEU A 175 -27.52 -8.57 15.33
CA LEU A 175 -26.34 -9.28 14.82
C LEU A 175 -25.69 -8.54 13.64
N LEU A 176 -26.49 -7.96 12.74
CA LEU A 176 -25.96 -7.16 11.63
C LEU A 176 -25.24 -5.91 12.14
N THR A 177 -25.82 -5.18 13.10
CA THR A 177 -25.16 -4.01 13.70
C THR A 177 -23.87 -4.40 14.41
N LEU A 178 -23.86 -5.53 15.12
CA LEU A 178 -22.66 -6.07 15.74
C LEU A 178 -21.59 -6.42 14.70
N ALA A 179 -21.96 -7.08 13.59
CA ALA A 179 -21.07 -7.39 12.48
C ALA A 179 -20.45 -6.12 11.88
N CYS A 180 -21.24 -5.05 11.70
CA CYS A 180 -20.72 -3.76 11.23
C CYS A 180 -19.71 -3.15 12.20
N VAL A 181 -20.01 -3.11 13.50
CA VAL A 181 -19.09 -2.58 14.53
C VAL A 181 -17.79 -3.39 14.55
N LEU A 182 -17.88 -4.72 14.54
CA LEU A 182 -16.72 -5.59 14.52
C LEU A 182 -15.91 -5.46 13.22
N SER A 183 -16.56 -5.23 12.08
CA SER A 183 -15.88 -4.99 10.80
C SER A 183 -15.06 -3.70 10.83
N ILE A 184 -15.60 -2.64 11.44
CA ILE A 184 -14.89 -1.38 11.63
C ILE A 184 -13.67 -1.59 12.54
N LEU A 185 -13.86 -2.25 13.69
CA LEU A 185 -12.77 -2.53 14.63
C LEU A 185 -11.68 -3.42 14.01
N ALA A 186 -12.06 -4.45 13.27
CA ALA A 186 -11.16 -5.33 12.55
C ALA A 186 -10.37 -4.56 11.48
N GLY A 187 -11.03 -3.68 10.72
CA GLY A 187 -10.38 -2.79 9.75
C GLY A 187 -9.36 -1.85 10.39
N LEU A 188 -9.70 -1.24 11.54
CA LEU A 188 -8.78 -0.38 12.28
C LEU A 188 -7.55 -1.17 12.78
N PHE A 189 -7.76 -2.34 13.36
CA PHE A 189 -6.66 -3.19 13.83
C PHE A 189 -5.78 -3.64 12.66
N PHE A 190 -6.38 -4.07 11.56
CA PHE A 190 -5.67 -4.44 10.34
C PHE A 190 -4.85 -3.26 9.79
N SER A 191 -5.41 -2.05 9.80
CA SER A 191 -4.70 -0.85 9.35
C SER A 191 -3.50 -0.50 10.24
N ILE A 192 -3.56 -0.71 11.56
CA ILE A 192 -2.41 -0.53 12.45
C ILE A 192 -1.37 -1.63 12.20
N PHE A 193 -1.85 -2.86 12.01
CA PHE A 193 -1.02 -4.02 11.81
C PHE A 193 -0.22 -3.97 10.49
N SER A 194 -0.82 -3.47 9.41
CA SER A 194 -0.18 -3.33 8.10
C SER A 194 1.00 -2.34 8.11
N LYS A 195 1.04 -1.38 9.05
CA LYS A 195 2.12 -0.38 9.16
C LYS A 195 3.50 -0.99 9.39
N ARG A 196 3.59 -2.24 9.89
CA ARG A 196 4.88 -2.95 10.03
C ARG A 196 5.65 -3.11 8.72
N TYR A 197 4.99 -3.01 7.58
CA TYR A 197 5.57 -3.15 6.25
C TYR A 197 5.87 -1.81 5.56
N LEU A 198 5.58 -0.68 6.21
CA LEU A 198 5.65 0.66 5.63
C LEU A 198 7.06 1.04 5.17
N LEU A 199 8.10 0.58 5.88
CA LEU A 199 9.50 0.93 5.59
C LEU A 199 10.13 0.04 4.50
N ALA A 200 9.55 -1.12 4.19
CA ALA A 200 10.11 -2.08 3.25
C ALA A 200 10.45 -1.46 1.86
N PRO A 201 9.57 -0.67 1.22
CA PRO A 201 9.93 -0.06 -0.06
C PRO A 201 11.01 1.02 0.08
N TYR A 202 11.02 1.77 1.19
CA TYR A 202 12.04 2.80 1.45
C TYR A 202 13.43 2.19 1.70
N LEU A 203 13.51 1.02 2.33
CA LEU A 203 14.77 0.29 2.53
C LEU A 203 15.36 -0.22 1.21
N ILE A 204 14.51 -0.66 0.27
CA ILE A 204 14.95 -1.06 -1.08
C ILE A 204 15.44 0.14 -1.89
N VAL A 205 14.79 1.29 -1.72
CA VAL A 205 15.17 2.56 -2.33
C VAL A 205 16.50 3.08 -1.78
N ASP A 206 16.69 3.02 -0.46
CA ASP A 206 17.91 3.43 0.25
C ASP A 206 19.11 2.51 -0.09
N ASN A 207 18.87 1.20 -0.12
CA ASN A 207 19.88 0.22 -0.49
C ASN A 207 19.33 -0.80 -1.51
N PRO A 208 19.48 -0.53 -2.83
CA PRO A 208 18.98 -1.43 -3.87
C PRO A 208 19.62 -2.82 -3.89
N SER A 209 20.71 -3.06 -3.16
CA SER A 209 21.32 -4.39 -3.04
C SER A 209 20.53 -5.32 -2.09
N ILE A 210 19.77 -4.76 -1.14
CA ILE A 210 19.01 -5.53 -0.15
C ILE A 210 18.01 -6.49 -0.81
N SER A 211 17.90 -7.71 -0.28
CA SER A 211 16.85 -8.62 -0.75
C SER A 211 15.47 -8.17 -0.25
N VAL A 212 14.41 -8.45 -1.03
CA VAL A 212 13.03 -8.11 -0.66
C VAL A 212 12.64 -8.72 0.69
N ARG A 213 13.07 -9.96 0.95
CA ARG A 213 12.82 -10.65 2.23
C ARG A 213 13.49 -9.93 3.41
N GLN A 214 14.75 -9.52 3.25
CA GLN A 214 15.46 -8.74 4.27
C GLN A 214 14.79 -7.39 4.49
N ALA A 215 14.40 -6.67 3.43
CA ALA A 215 13.70 -5.40 3.54
C ALA A 215 12.42 -5.50 4.39
N PHE A 216 11.62 -6.57 4.22
CA PHE A 216 10.45 -6.79 5.07
C PHE A 216 10.81 -7.10 6.53
N ARG A 217 11.84 -7.92 6.77
CA ARG A 217 12.30 -8.23 8.14
C ARG A 217 12.79 -6.97 8.86
N THR A 218 13.64 -6.20 8.20
CA THR A 218 14.16 -4.93 8.72
C THR A 218 13.04 -3.92 8.92
N SER A 219 12.08 -3.83 8.00
CA SER A 219 10.88 -2.98 8.17
C SER A 219 10.11 -3.33 9.44
N ILE A 220 9.86 -4.61 9.70
CA ILE A 220 9.16 -5.05 10.93
C ILE A 220 9.96 -4.68 12.17
N ARG A 221 11.30 -4.85 12.14
CA ARG A 221 12.22 -4.52 13.23
C ARG A 221 12.18 -3.03 13.55
N TYR A 222 12.41 -2.18 12.55
CA TYR A 222 12.48 -0.72 12.72
C TYR A 222 11.13 -0.07 13.05
N THR A 223 10.03 -0.69 12.63
CA THR A 223 8.68 -0.18 12.92
C THR A 223 8.16 -0.62 14.29
N ARG A 224 8.86 -1.51 14.99
CA ARG A 224 8.45 -2.00 16.31
C ARG A 224 8.42 -0.83 17.31
N GLY A 225 7.28 -0.62 17.96
CA GLY A 225 7.04 0.52 18.86
C GLY A 225 6.42 1.76 18.20
N TYR A 226 6.51 1.90 16.87
CA TYR A 226 6.02 3.10 16.16
C TYR A 226 4.74 2.88 15.33
N LYS A 227 4.20 1.64 15.28
CA LYS A 227 2.99 1.30 14.50
C LYS A 227 1.80 2.22 14.78
N ASN A 228 1.51 2.45 16.07
CA ASN A 228 0.39 3.29 16.49
C ASN A 228 0.64 4.76 16.13
N GLU A 229 1.89 5.23 16.24
CA GLU A 229 2.25 6.59 15.86
C GLU A 229 2.13 6.83 14.36
N LEU A 230 2.53 5.85 13.54
CA LEU A 230 2.34 5.87 12.08
C LEU A 230 0.87 5.86 11.70
N PHE A 231 0.04 5.04 12.35
CA PHE A 231 -1.40 5.04 12.12
C PHE A 231 -2.04 6.39 12.47
N LEU A 232 -1.70 6.97 13.62
CA LEU A 232 -2.18 8.30 14.01
C LEU A 232 -1.61 9.41 13.12
N PHE A 233 -0.45 9.20 12.51
CA PHE A 233 0.08 10.09 11.49
C PHE A 233 -0.79 10.05 10.24
N ASP A 234 -1.16 8.88 9.73
CA ASP A 234 -2.07 8.76 8.59
C ASP A 234 -3.47 9.33 8.87
N LEU A 235 -4.03 9.04 10.06
CA LEU A 235 -5.33 9.58 10.47
C LEU A 235 -5.35 11.11 10.50
N SER A 236 -4.20 11.74 10.78
CA SER A 236 -4.08 13.21 10.77
C SER A 236 -4.09 13.83 9.37
N PHE A 237 -4.05 13.03 8.31
CA PHE A 237 -4.28 13.45 6.92
C PHE A 237 -5.69 13.08 6.42
N LEU A 238 -6.42 12.23 7.13
CA LEU A 238 -7.74 11.76 6.72
C LEU A 238 -8.75 12.91 6.49
N PRO A 239 -8.82 13.98 7.32
CA PRO A 239 -9.67 15.13 7.02
C PRO A 239 -9.29 15.81 5.69
N TRP A 240 -7.99 15.99 5.42
CA TRP A 240 -7.52 16.59 4.17
C TRP A 240 -7.82 15.70 2.96
N ALA A 241 -7.75 14.38 3.12
CA ALA A 241 -8.14 13.43 2.09
C ALA A 241 -9.65 13.50 1.79
N LEU A 242 -10.51 13.65 2.82
CA LEU A 242 -11.95 13.83 2.61
C LEU A 242 -12.28 15.14 1.87
N LEU A 243 -11.51 16.21 2.07
CA LEU A 243 -11.66 17.45 1.29
C LEU A 243 -11.27 17.26 -0.19
N SER A 244 -10.42 16.29 -0.51
CA SER A 244 -9.91 16.07 -1.86
C SER A 244 -10.89 15.42 -2.84
N VAL A 245 -12.13 15.15 -2.42
CA VAL A 245 -13.23 14.68 -3.30
C VAL A 245 -13.47 15.64 -4.48
N LEU A 246 -13.17 16.93 -4.33
CA LEU A 246 -13.32 17.95 -5.39
C LEU A 246 -12.13 18.02 -6.38
N LEU A 247 -11.26 17.00 -6.45
CA LEU A 247 -10.07 16.89 -7.31
C LEU A 247 -8.95 17.93 -7.05
N LEU A 248 -9.25 19.23 -6.99
CA LEU A 248 -8.25 20.28 -6.80
C LEU A 248 -7.42 20.14 -5.51
N PRO A 249 -7.99 19.79 -4.33
CA PRO A 249 -7.18 19.60 -3.13
C PRO A 249 -6.26 18.37 -3.21
N LEU A 250 -6.52 17.43 -4.11
CA LEU A 250 -5.69 16.24 -4.31
C LEU A 250 -4.26 16.61 -4.74
N LEU A 251 -4.14 17.63 -5.61
CA LEU A 251 -2.86 18.13 -6.12
C LEU A 251 -1.95 18.68 -5.01
N TYR A 252 -2.54 19.13 -3.89
CA TYR A 252 -1.80 19.58 -2.73
C TYR A 252 -1.56 18.45 -1.72
N VAL A 253 -2.62 17.69 -1.40
CA VAL A 253 -2.60 16.71 -0.31
C VAL A 253 -1.70 15.52 -0.61
N VAL A 254 -1.71 15.00 -1.84
CA VAL A 254 -0.92 13.81 -2.19
C VAL A 254 0.59 14.10 -2.15
N PRO A 255 1.11 15.16 -2.80
CA PRO A 255 2.53 15.50 -2.65
C PRO A 255 2.94 15.77 -1.21
N TYR A 256 2.09 16.47 -0.46
CA TYR A 256 2.34 16.78 0.93
C TYR A 256 2.42 15.54 1.81
N TYR A 257 1.50 14.59 1.62
CA TYR A 257 1.50 13.32 2.31
C TYR A 257 2.74 12.49 1.98
N ASN A 258 3.07 12.32 0.69
CA ASN A 258 4.23 11.53 0.26
C ASN A 258 5.56 12.11 0.78
N ALA A 259 5.74 13.43 0.74
CA ALA A 259 6.92 14.07 1.31
C ALA A 259 7.00 13.87 2.84
N SER A 260 5.86 14.00 3.52
CA SER A 260 5.79 13.80 4.97
C SER A 260 6.09 12.34 5.36
N LEU A 261 5.59 11.39 4.57
CA LEU A 261 5.79 9.97 4.77
C LEU A 261 7.25 9.58 4.51
N ALA A 262 7.86 10.09 3.44
CA ALA A 262 9.27 9.84 3.12
C ALA A 262 10.20 10.37 4.22
N LEU A 263 9.92 11.57 4.76
CA LEU A 263 10.69 12.13 5.87
C LEU A 263 10.52 11.32 7.17
N TYR A 264 9.31 10.83 7.46
CA TYR A 264 9.08 9.92 8.59
C TYR A 264 9.84 8.61 8.37
N ALA A 265 9.75 8.03 7.17
CA ALA A 265 10.44 6.80 6.83
C ALA A 265 11.95 6.93 7.00
N LYS A 266 12.55 8.02 6.51
CA LYS A 266 13.97 8.33 6.68
C LYS A 266 14.36 8.43 8.16
N TYR A 267 13.59 9.16 8.96
CA TYR A 267 13.79 9.24 10.42
C TYR A 267 13.78 7.86 11.10
N LEU A 268 12.83 6.99 10.75
CA LEU A 268 12.75 5.65 11.34
C LEU A 268 13.85 4.72 10.86
N VAL A 269 14.29 4.84 9.60
CA VAL A 269 15.42 4.07 9.07
C VAL A 269 16.72 4.48 9.75
N GLU A 270 17.00 5.78 9.87
CA GLU A 270 18.19 6.29 10.57
C GLU A 270 18.19 5.88 12.04
N LYS A 271 17.05 6.03 12.72
CA LYS A 271 16.89 5.57 14.11
C LYS A 271 17.04 4.05 14.23
N GLY A 272 16.58 3.30 13.24
CA GLY A 272 16.74 1.85 13.17
C GLY A 272 18.20 1.45 13.11
N LYS A 273 18.97 2.06 12.20
CA LYS A 273 20.42 1.84 12.03
C LYS A 273 21.20 2.15 13.31
N LEU A 274 20.86 3.21 14.03
CA LEU A 274 21.50 3.56 15.31
C LEU A 274 21.25 2.56 16.44
N ASN A 275 20.18 1.77 16.35
CA ASN A 275 19.82 0.76 17.35
C ASN A 275 20.21 -0.67 16.91
N GLU A 276 20.96 -0.81 15.81
CA GLU A 276 21.53 -2.10 15.44
C GLU A 276 22.74 -2.38 16.34
N PRO A 277 22.82 -3.56 17.00
CA PRO A 277 24.03 -3.91 17.74
C PRO A 277 25.20 -3.95 16.75
N GLU A 278 26.32 -3.31 17.11
CA GLU A 278 27.55 -3.15 16.31
C GLU A 278 28.15 -4.49 15.79
N ASP A 279 27.65 -5.62 16.30
CA ASP A 279 28.15 -6.97 16.02
C ASP A 279 27.59 -7.61 14.72
N GLU A 280 26.56 -7.03 14.09
CA GLU A 280 25.95 -7.59 12.86
C GLU A 280 26.66 -7.09 11.57
N THR A 281 27.48 -6.03 11.64
CA THR A 281 28.27 -5.54 10.50
C THR A 281 29.55 -6.34 10.22
N LEU A 282 29.98 -7.20 11.14
CA LEU A 282 31.19 -8.04 11.02
C LEU A 282 30.93 -9.48 10.54
N ARG A 283 29.67 -9.89 10.31
CA ARG A 283 29.31 -11.29 10.03
C ARG A 283 28.77 -11.59 8.63
N PHE A 284 28.96 -10.71 7.65
CA PHE A 284 28.51 -11.01 6.30
C PHE A 284 29.53 -10.59 5.23
N ASP A 285 30.62 -11.35 5.12
CA ASP A 285 31.35 -11.48 3.86
C ASP A 285 30.69 -12.60 3.02
N PRO A 286 30.10 -12.30 1.85
CA PRO A 286 29.54 -13.31 0.95
C PRO A 286 30.59 -14.21 0.29
N ARG A 287 31.89 -14.07 0.60
CA ARG A 287 32.99 -14.84 0.02
C ARG A 287 33.65 -15.83 0.99
N ASP A 288 33.25 -15.89 2.26
CA ASP A 288 33.86 -16.84 3.17
C ASP A 288 33.35 -18.27 2.91
N PRO A 289 34.23 -19.22 2.51
CA PRO A 289 33.85 -20.62 2.45
C PRO A 289 33.57 -21.09 3.88
N VAL A 290 32.55 -21.94 4.03
CA VAL A 290 32.24 -22.60 5.30
C VAL A 290 33.42 -23.49 5.69
N THR A 291 34.42 -22.95 6.38
CA THR A 291 35.43 -23.73 7.10
C THR A 291 34.90 -23.94 8.50
N GLY A 292 34.38 -25.15 8.72
CA GLY A 292 34.11 -25.64 10.06
C GLY A 292 35.41 -25.83 10.81
N GLU A 293 35.77 -24.84 11.63
CA GLU A 293 36.70 -25.04 12.73
C GLU A 293 35.99 -24.61 14.02
N ILE A 294 35.77 -25.60 14.89
CA ILE A 294 35.29 -25.40 16.25
C ILE A 294 36.48 -24.83 17.02
N PRO A 295 36.38 -23.67 17.68
CA PRO A 295 37.49 -23.17 18.47
C PRO A 295 37.74 -24.09 19.67
N GLU A 296 38.95 -24.62 19.77
CA GLU A 296 39.45 -25.34 20.94
C GLU A 296 39.33 -24.45 22.19
N ILE A 297 38.63 -24.98 23.20
CA ILE A 297 38.61 -24.40 24.54
C ILE A 297 39.97 -24.71 25.15
N ASN A 298 40.85 -23.71 25.19
CA ASN A 298 42.11 -23.82 25.89
C ASN A 298 41.86 -23.63 27.39
N THR A 299 41.71 -24.74 28.11
CA THR A 299 41.84 -24.78 29.57
C THR A 299 43.32 -24.86 29.91
N GLU A 300 43.94 -23.74 30.27
CA GLU A 300 45.16 -23.76 31.09
C GLU A 300 45.45 -22.36 31.72
N ALA A 301 45.79 -22.43 33.01
CA ALA A 301 46.16 -21.39 33.99
C ALA A 301 45.02 -20.60 34.68
#